data_AF-A0A7C7JR20-F1
#
_entry.id   AF-A0A7C7JR20-F1
#
_cell.length_a   1.000
_cell.length_b   1.000
_cell.length_c   1.000
_cell.angle_alpha   90.00
_cell.angle_beta   90.00
_cell.angle_gamma   90.00
#
_symmetry.space_group_name_H-M   'P 1'
#
loop_
_entity.id
_entity.type
_entity.pdbx_description
1 polymer ?
#
loop_
_entity_poly.entity_id
_entity_poly.type
_entity_poly.pdbx_seq_one_letter_code
_entity_poly.pdbx_strand_id
1 'polypeptide(L)'
;MDDTHCYQFFQEPSDPMQRRYEVLRAVFVGGLSQKQAAARYGFTHGALRNLIHDFREACRDGSPPPFSFRSDEDGHPQTTTHMSMKS
;
A
#
# COMPACT_ATOMS: atom_id res chain seq x y z
N MET A 1 9.54 26.25 11.92
CA MET A 1 8.50 25.50 11.20
C MET A 1 8.14 24.36 12.11
N ASP A 2 6.88 24.30 12.55
CA ASP A 2 6.41 23.17 13.36
C ASP A 2 5.79 22.16 12.42
N ASP A 3 6.61 21.22 11.95
CA ASP A 3 6.20 20.14 11.03
C ASP A 3 5.52 18.98 11.79
N THR A 4 5.07 19.21 13.03
CA THR A 4 4.47 18.19 13.90
C THR A 4 3.31 17.48 13.22
N HIS A 5 2.43 18.19 12.52
CA HIS A 5 1.32 17.57 11.79
C HIS A 5 1.80 16.69 10.62
N CYS A 6 2.84 17.12 9.89
CA CYS A 6 3.44 16.31 8.83
C CYS A 6 4.12 15.07 9.40
N TYR A 7 4.80 15.18 10.54
CA TYR A 7 5.42 14.04 11.21
C TYR A 7 4.38 13.01 11.69
N GLN A 8 3.28 13.47 12.28
CA GLN A 8 2.19 12.59 12.73
C GLN A 8 1.54 11.82 11.58
N PHE A 9 1.41 12.44 10.41
CA PHE A 9 0.89 11.77 9.21
C PHE A 9 1.69 10.51 8.84
N PHE A 10 3.02 10.56 8.92
CA PHE A 10 3.88 9.41 8.61
C PHE A 10 3.98 8.38 9.74
N GLN A 11 3.70 8.79 10.98
CA GLN A 11 3.68 7.89 12.14
C GLN A 11 2.47 6.95 12.12
N GLU A 12 1.33 7.43 11.63
CA GLU A 12 0.05 6.72 11.74
C GLU A 12 -0.67 6.64 10.38
N PRO A 13 -0.16 5.83 9.43
CA PRO A 13 -0.78 5.68 8.12
C PRO A 13 -2.20 5.09 8.27
N SER A 14 -3.18 5.93 7.96
CA SER A 14 -4.60 5.57 7.95
C SER A 14 -4.97 4.75 6.73
N ASP A 15 -4.27 4.96 5.60
CA ASP A 15 -4.49 4.23 4.37
C ASP A 15 -3.91 2.79 4.43
N PRO A 16 -4.72 1.76 4.15
CA PRO A 16 -4.25 0.37 4.14
C PRO A 16 -3.07 0.10 3.20
N MET A 17 -2.97 0.79 2.06
CA MET A 17 -1.86 0.65 1.10
C MET A 17 -0.58 1.24 1.67
N GLN A 18 -0.65 2.43 2.26
CA GLN A 18 0.50 3.05 2.93
C GLN A 18 1.01 2.16 4.07
N ARG A 19 0.09 1.57 4.85
CA ARG A 19 0.45 0.63 5.93
C ARG A 19 1.14 -0.63 5.41
N ARG A 20 0.69 -1.18 4.27
CA ARG A 20 1.33 -2.33 3.60
C ARG A 20 2.73 -1.98 3.10
N TYR A 21 2.90 -0.79 2.52
CA TYR A 21 4.22 -0.31 2.10
C TYR A 21 5.18 -0.18 3.30
N GLU A 22 4.73 0.48 4.38
CA GLU A 22 5.56 0.72 5.56
C GLU A 22 5.98 -0.58 6.27
N VAL A 23 5.09 -1.56 6.39
CA VAL A 23 5.44 -2.85 7.01
C VAL A 23 6.45 -3.63 6.16
N LEU A 24 6.31 -3.60 4.83
CA LEU A 24 7.29 -4.22 3.92
C LEU A 24 8.64 -3.52 4.00
N ARG A 25 8.65 -2.19 3.98
CA ARG A 25 9.87 -1.39 4.15
C ARG A 25 10.56 -1.68 5.48
N ALA A 26 9.82 -1.77 6.58
CA ALA A 26 10.37 -2.09 7.88
C ALA A 26 11.04 -3.47 7.93
N VAL A 27 10.50 -4.47 7.21
CA VAL A 27 11.08 -5.81 7.12
C VAL A 27 12.32 -5.83 6.23
N PHE A 28 12.22 -5.33 4.99
CA PHE A 28 13.29 -5.48 4.01
C PHE A 28 14.42 -4.46 4.15
N VAL A 29 14.09 -3.20 4.46
CA VAL A 29 15.07 -2.11 4.61
C VAL A 29 15.42 -1.92 6.08
N GLY A 30 14.42 -2.00 6.97
CA GLY A 30 14.62 -1.84 8.41
C GLY A 30 15.17 -3.09 9.11
N GLY A 31 15.17 -4.25 8.46
CA GLY A 31 15.67 -5.51 9.03
C GLY A 31 14.83 -6.07 10.18
N LEU A 32 13.60 -5.57 10.38
CA LEU A 32 12.72 -6.11 11.42
C LEU A 32 12.31 -7.54 11.08
N SER A 33 12.22 -8.39 12.12
CA SER A 33 11.59 -9.69 11.95
C SER A 33 10.10 -9.53 11.61
N GLN A 34 9.54 -10.49 10.87
CA GLN A 34 8.11 -10.49 10.52
C GLN A 34 7.22 -10.38 11.77
N LYS A 35 7.59 -11.05 12.87
CA LYS A 35 6.84 -10.98 14.12
C LYS A 35 6.85 -9.58 14.73
N GLN A 36 8.00 -8.90 14.74
CA GLN A 36 8.11 -7.53 15.25
C GLN A 36 7.36 -6.54 14.36
N ALA A 37 7.49 -6.67 13.05
CA ALA A 37 6.77 -5.82 12.09
C ALA A 37 5.24 -6.02 12.19
N ALA A 38 4.78 -7.26 12.30
CA ALA A 38 3.36 -7.56 12.47
C ALA A 38 2.78 -6.88 13.73
N ALA A 39 3.46 -7.01 14.86
CA ALA A 39 3.05 -6.38 16.11
C ALA A 39 3.05 -4.84 16.02
N ARG A 40 4.08 -4.25 15.40
CA ARG A 40 4.23 -2.79 15.31
C ARG A 40 3.19 -2.12 14.40
N TYR A 41 2.81 -2.78 13.31
CA TYR A 41 1.92 -2.23 12.30
C TYR A 41 0.49 -2.82 12.35
N GLY A 42 0.16 -3.57 13.40
CA GLY A 42 -1.20 -4.09 13.63
C GLY A 42 -1.63 -5.20 12.66
N PHE A 43 -0.68 -5.96 12.11
CA PHE A 43 -0.97 -7.13 11.28
C PHE A 43 -0.99 -8.41 12.11
N THR A 44 -1.80 -9.38 11.68
CA THR A 44 -1.58 -10.76 12.11
C THR A 44 -0.32 -11.30 11.43
N HIS A 45 0.40 -12.20 12.12
CA HIS A 45 1.60 -12.81 11.56
C HIS A 45 1.33 -13.56 10.23
N GLY A 46 0.15 -14.18 10.10
CA GLY A 46 -0.27 -14.85 8.86
C GLY A 46 -0.50 -13.87 7.71
N ALA A 47 -1.20 -12.76 7.95
CA ALA A 47 -1.44 -11.75 6.94
C ALA A 47 -0.12 -11.13 6.43
N LEU A 48 0.81 -10.83 7.34
CA LEU A 48 2.11 -10.29 6.96
C LEU A 48 2.96 -11.30 6.18
N ARG A 49 2.91 -12.59 6.57
CA ARG A 49 3.62 -13.64 5.83
C ARG A 49 3.16 -13.74 4.38
N ASN A 50 1.85 -13.71 4.14
CA ASN A 50 1.30 -13.74 2.80
C ASN A 50 1.71 -12.48 2.01
N LEU A 51 1.60 -11.29 2.61
CA LEU A 51 2.01 -10.05 1.97
C LEU A 51 3.49 -10.06 1.55
N ILE A 52 4.37 -10.61 2.40
CA ILE A 52 5.80 -10.76 2.09
C ILE A 52 6.03 -11.79 0.97
N HIS A 53 5.27 -12.89 0.97
CA HIS A 53 5.33 -13.91 -0.07
C HIS A 53 4.96 -13.30 -1.43
N ASP A 54 3.80 -12.67 -1.52
CA ASP A 54 3.28 -12.05 -2.76
C ASP A 54 4.21 -10.96 -3.27
N PHE A 55 4.79 -10.15 -2.36
CA PHE A 55 5.77 -9.14 -2.73
C PHE A 55 7.05 -9.75 -3.33
N ARG A 56 7.54 -10.87 -2.79
CA ARG A 56 8.72 -11.56 -3.34
C ARG A 56 8.43 -12.20 -4.68
N GLU A 57 7.23 -12.73 -4.90
CA GLU A 57 6.79 -13.20 -6.22
C GLU A 57 6.75 -12.05 -7.22
N ALA A 58 6.09 -10.95 -6.87
CA ALA A 58 6.01 -9.79 -7.76
C ALA A 58 7.40 -9.25 -8.16
N CYS A 59 8.32 -9.14 -7.21
CA CYS A 59 9.70 -8.74 -7.51
C CYS A 59 10.44 -9.71 -8.43
N ARG A 60 10.20 -11.02 -8.31
CA ARG A 60 10.82 -12.04 -9.18
C ARG A 60 10.25 -12.00 -10.59
N ASP A 61 8.95 -11.79 -10.69
CA ASP A 61 8.22 -11.82 -11.96
C ASP A 61 8.26 -10.48 -12.70
N GLY A 62 8.81 -9.43 -12.07
CA GLY A 62 8.79 -8.06 -12.59
C GLY A 62 7.39 -7.45 -12.63
N SER A 63 6.44 -8.03 -11.92
CA SER A 63 5.05 -7.59 -11.87
C SER A 63 4.85 -6.53 -10.77
N PRO A 64 3.78 -5.71 -10.84
CA PRO A 64 3.54 -4.69 -9.83
C PRO A 64 3.31 -5.32 -8.45
N PRO A 65 3.86 -4.73 -7.37
CA PRO A 65 3.70 -5.27 -6.03
C PRO A 65 2.24 -5.25 -5.56
N PRO A 66 1.86 -6.07 -4.56
CA PRO A 66 0.47 -6.26 -4.09
C PRO A 66 -0.16 -5.03 -3.41
N PHE A 67 0.54 -3.90 -3.38
CA PHE A 67 0.07 -2.60 -2.89
C PHE A 67 0.12 -1.51 -3.98
N SER A 68 0.59 -1.82 -5.18
CA SER A 68 0.44 -0.92 -6.32
C SER A 68 -1.03 -0.85 -6.71
N PHE A 69 -1.47 0.34 -7.10
CA PHE A 69 -2.70 0.46 -7.85
C PHE A 69 -2.60 -0.48 -9.06
N ARG A 70 -3.56 -1.39 -9.20
CA ARG A 70 -3.81 -1.99 -10.50
C ARG A 70 -4.23 -0.82 -11.37
N SER A 71 -3.30 -0.27 -12.15
CA SER A 71 -3.70 0.46 -13.33
C SER A 71 -4.45 -0.57 -14.15
N ASP A 72 -5.77 -0.39 -14.28
CA ASP A 72 -6.56 -1.08 -15.30
C ASP A 72 -5.99 -0.68 -16.66
N GLU A 73 -4.88 -1.30 -17.05
CA GLU A 73 -4.32 -1.29 -18.40
C GLU A 73 -5.15 -2.23 -19.27
N ASP A 74 -6.48 -2.07 -19.23
CA ASP A 74 -7.42 -2.51 -20.24
C ASP A 74 -8.48 -1.39 -20.32
N GLY A 75 -8.30 -0.54 -21.33
CA GLY A 75 -8.84 0.82 -21.34
C GLY A 75 -10.36 0.91 -21.16
N HIS A 76 -10.78 1.69 -20.18
CA HIS A 76 -12.03 2.45 -20.30
C HIS A 76 -11.87 3.88 -19.77
N PRO A 77 -11.86 4.90 -20.66
CA PRO A 77 -11.99 6.27 -20.22
C PRO A 77 -13.43 6.48 -19.72
N GLN A 78 -13.59 6.72 -18.42
CA GLN A 78 -14.82 7.34 -17.88
C GLN A 78 -14.81 8.83 -18.24
N THR A 79 -14.90 9.14 -19.54
CA THR A 79 -15.23 10.47 -20.04
C THR A 79 -16.39 10.32 -21.00
N THR A 80 -17.60 10.61 -20.52
CA THR A 80 -18.81 11.04 -21.24
C THR A 80 -19.92 11.01 -20.18
N THR A 81 -20.73 12.02 -19.92
CA THR A 81 -20.81 13.38 -20.38
C THR A 81 -21.81 14.03 -19.43
N HIS A 82 -21.54 15.27 -19.08
CA HIS A 82 -22.54 16.21 -18.58
C HIS A 82 -23.70 16.30 -19.57
N MET A 83 -24.80 15.58 -19.35
CA MET A 83 -26.06 15.81 -20.07
C MET A 83 -27.01 16.57 -19.15
N SER A 84 -26.77 17.87 -19.05
CA SER A 84 -27.82 18.83 -18.74
C SER A 84 -28.48 19.20 -20.07
N MET A 85 -29.77 18.89 -20.24
CA MET A 85 -30.69 19.69 -21.05
C MET A 85 -32.14 19.27 -20.77
N LYS A 86 -32.85 20.22 -20.14
CA LYS A 86 -34.29 20.43 -20.21
C LYS A 86 -34.86 20.15 -21.61
N SER A 87 -36.05 19.56 -21.66
CA SER A 87 -37.19 20.02 -22.45
C SER A 87 -38.47 19.47 -21.85
#